data_AF-A0A2N0U457-F1
#
_entry.id   AF-A0A2N0U457-F1
#
_cell.length_a   1.000
_cell.length_b   1.000
_cell.length_c   1.000
_cell.angle_alpha   90.00
_cell.angle_beta   90.00
_cell.angle_gamma   90.00
#
_symmetry.space_group_name_H-M   'P 1'
#
loop_
_entity.id
_entity.type
_entity.pdbx_description
1 polymer ?
#
loop_
_entity_poly.entity_id
_entity_poly.type
_entity_poly.pdbx_seq_one_letter_code
_entity_poly.pdbx_strand_id
1 'polypeptide(L)'
;MKKVLFIILIAFTSFNMQAQKNIEKEAPFSNQIIDVDLDFASSIEITTWDQPTIQVKAVIKTQDPKYTELFDIKFKDDNHTLFITSNSKDVFKAYQDDHDLPDIGVIYSQGLDHQFNYQLMVPKDVKLNISSITGDISSDYVNGEISVDLVSGNIQIEEFDGNLNLDTVNGRIELPGNDSSMVAKTVVGKIQTTPELAVVRKEKFIGQEISLKNENAQNSMRLNTVNGYIVIN
;
A
#
# COMPACT_ATOMS: atom_id res chain seq x y z
N MET A 1 16.56 68.78 1.08
CA MET A 1 15.66 67.79 0.43
C MET A 1 16.46 66.98 -0.59
N LYS A 2 16.77 65.71 -0.29
CA LYS A 2 17.18 64.71 -1.30
C LYS A 2 16.49 63.41 -0.90
N LYS A 3 15.44 63.02 -1.64
CA LYS A 3 14.80 61.72 -1.48
C LYS A 3 15.60 60.71 -2.29
N VAL A 4 16.25 59.77 -1.62
CA VAL A 4 16.88 58.61 -2.27
C VAL A 4 15.77 57.58 -2.48
N LEU A 5 15.51 57.24 -3.73
CA LEU A 5 14.53 56.23 -4.13
C LEU A 5 15.22 54.86 -4.07
N PHE A 6 14.84 54.02 -3.10
CA PHE A 6 15.23 52.62 -3.07
C PHE A 6 14.30 51.84 -4.00
N ILE A 7 14.82 51.34 -5.12
CA ILE A 7 14.12 50.37 -5.97
C ILE A 7 14.43 48.99 -5.38
N ILE A 8 13.43 48.36 -4.77
CA ILE A 8 13.51 46.96 -4.35
C ILE A 8 13.25 46.11 -5.59
N LEU A 9 14.30 45.47 -6.11
CA LEU A 9 14.20 44.47 -7.16
C LEU A 9 13.72 43.16 -6.51
N ILE A 10 12.44 42.84 -6.68
CA ILE A 10 11.89 41.54 -6.26
C ILE A 10 12.32 40.52 -7.30
N ALA A 11 13.30 39.68 -6.94
CA ALA A 11 13.67 38.52 -7.73
C ALA A 11 12.52 37.49 -7.65
N PHE A 12 11.84 37.25 -8.78
CA PHE A 12 10.91 36.13 -8.93
C PHE A 12 11.72 34.84 -9.03
N THR A 13 11.92 34.16 -7.90
CA THR A 13 12.25 32.74 -7.92
C THR A 13 10.96 31.99 -8.23
N SER A 14 10.85 31.40 -9.42
CA SER A 14 9.76 30.49 -9.76
C SER A 14 9.84 29.26 -8.84
N PHE A 15 9.08 29.28 -7.74
CA PHE A 15 8.76 28.06 -7.01
C PHE A 15 7.91 27.20 -7.96
N ASN A 16 8.47 26.12 -8.48
CA ASN A 16 7.68 25.04 -9.06
C ASN A 16 6.94 24.38 -7.89
N MET A 17 5.77 24.90 -7.53
CA MET A 17 4.84 24.17 -6.66
C MET A 17 4.33 22.98 -7.47
N GLN A 18 4.85 21.78 -7.19
CA GLN A 18 4.18 20.56 -7.64
C GLN A 18 2.75 20.58 -7.12
N ALA A 19 1.81 20.20 -7.98
CA ALA A 19 0.41 20.16 -7.60
C ALA A 19 0.17 19.06 -6.55
N GLN A 20 -0.43 19.42 -5.42
CA GLN A 20 -0.75 18.49 -4.35
C GLN A 20 -2.22 18.62 -3.95
N LYS A 21 -2.91 17.49 -3.81
CA LYS A 21 -4.26 17.39 -3.25
C LYS A 21 -4.24 16.48 -2.04
N ASN A 22 -4.80 16.97 -0.94
CA ASN A 22 -5.01 16.17 0.27
C ASN A 22 -6.49 15.81 0.35
N ILE A 23 -6.77 14.53 0.58
CA ILE A 23 -8.13 14.02 0.81
C ILE A 23 -8.13 13.33 2.16
N GLU A 24 -9.19 13.57 2.93
CA GLU A 24 -9.47 12.86 4.18
C GLU A 24 -10.95 12.43 4.12
N LYS A 25 -11.19 11.13 4.25
CA LYS A 25 -12.54 10.54 4.31
C LYS A 25 -12.63 9.60 5.50
N GLU A 26 -13.82 9.52 6.06
CA GLU A 26 -14.12 8.66 7.20
C GLU A 26 -15.43 7.91 7.00
N ALA A 27 -15.52 6.73 7.61
CA ALA A 27 -16.74 5.94 7.71
C ALA A 27 -16.86 5.29 9.09
N PRO A 28 -18.09 5.06 9.58
CA PRO A 28 -18.28 4.32 10.81
C PRO A 28 -17.88 2.85 10.63
N PHE A 29 -17.32 2.25 11.68
CA PHE A 29 -17.12 0.81 11.76
C PHE A 29 -18.22 0.15 12.58
N SER A 30 -18.71 -0.96 12.04
CA SER A 30 -19.83 -1.76 12.52
C SER A 30 -19.56 -3.25 12.31
N ASN A 31 -18.28 -3.65 12.36
CA ASN A 31 -17.77 -4.99 12.08
C ASN A 31 -17.94 -5.47 10.63
N GLN A 32 -18.15 -4.55 9.69
CA GLN A 32 -18.16 -4.85 8.25
C GLN A 32 -16.78 -5.26 7.74
N ILE A 33 -16.75 -5.94 6.60
CA ILE A 33 -15.51 -6.13 5.83
C ILE A 33 -15.11 -4.78 5.22
N ILE A 34 -13.82 -4.49 5.19
CA ILE A 34 -13.26 -3.33 4.48
C ILE A 34 -12.51 -3.85 3.26
N ASP A 35 -12.99 -3.48 2.08
CA ASP A 35 -12.40 -3.90 0.81
C ASP A 35 -11.83 -2.67 0.10
N VAL A 36 -10.51 -2.67 -0.11
CA VAL A 36 -9.74 -1.51 -0.53
C VAL A 36 -9.08 -1.82 -1.89
N ASP A 37 -9.44 -1.04 -2.90
CA ASP A 37 -8.81 -1.03 -4.23
C ASP A 37 -8.18 0.33 -4.48
N LEU A 38 -6.86 0.39 -4.31
CA LEU A 38 -6.07 1.60 -4.44
C LEU A 38 -5.03 1.43 -5.54
N ASP A 39 -5.51 1.01 -6.71
CA ASP A 39 -4.65 0.80 -7.86
C ASP A 39 -3.67 1.93 -8.10
N PHE A 40 -2.46 1.54 -8.49
CA PHE A 40 -1.36 2.47 -8.77
C PHE A 40 -0.94 3.32 -7.57
N ALA A 41 -1.13 2.80 -6.36
CA ALA A 41 -0.54 3.38 -5.18
C ALA A 41 0.98 3.48 -5.31
N SER A 42 1.53 4.54 -4.72
CA SER A 42 2.96 4.66 -4.45
C SER A 42 3.28 4.06 -3.09
N SER A 43 2.48 4.41 -2.07
CA SER A 43 2.58 3.85 -0.73
C SER A 43 1.21 3.73 -0.07
N ILE A 44 1.04 2.71 0.76
CA ILE A 44 -0.12 2.50 1.62
C ILE A 44 0.40 2.20 3.02
N GLU A 45 0.26 3.15 3.93
CA GLU A 45 0.53 2.98 5.35
C GLU A 45 -0.73 2.50 6.05
N ILE A 46 -0.64 1.41 6.80
CA ILE A 46 -1.78 0.85 7.54
C ILE A 46 -1.52 1.03 9.04
N THR A 47 -2.54 1.42 9.78
CA THR A 47 -2.48 1.51 11.24
C THR A 47 -3.79 1.01 11.83
N THR A 48 -3.69 0.10 12.80
CA THR A 48 -4.85 -0.26 13.63
C THR A 48 -4.97 0.62 14.87
N TRP A 49 -6.19 1.02 15.23
CA TRP A 49 -6.47 1.92 16.36
C TRP A 49 -7.72 1.54 17.17
N ASP A 50 -7.91 2.20 18.31
CA ASP A 50 -9.03 1.95 19.24
C ASP A 50 -10.31 2.76 18.92
N GLN A 51 -10.35 3.47 17.78
CA GLN A 51 -11.53 4.23 17.37
C GLN A 51 -12.47 3.37 16.51
N PRO A 52 -13.80 3.46 16.65
CA PRO A 52 -14.77 2.72 15.85
C PRO A 52 -15.00 3.39 14.48
N THR A 53 -13.93 3.87 13.87
CA THR A 53 -13.96 4.64 12.62
C THR A 53 -12.90 4.12 11.67
N ILE A 54 -13.23 4.14 10.39
CA ILE A 54 -12.34 3.86 9.29
C ILE A 54 -11.96 5.21 8.71
N GLN A 55 -10.67 5.51 8.63
CA GLN A 55 -10.17 6.77 8.07
C GLN A 55 -9.18 6.50 6.95
N VAL A 56 -9.34 7.23 5.85
CA VAL A 56 -8.42 7.24 4.72
C VAL A 56 -7.93 8.66 4.51
N LYS A 57 -6.61 8.85 4.60
CA LYS A 57 -5.93 10.07 4.16
C LYS A 57 -5.17 9.76 2.89
N ALA A 58 -5.23 10.68 1.93
CA ALA A 58 -4.47 10.55 0.69
C ALA A 58 -3.76 11.86 0.36
N VAL A 59 -2.50 11.74 -0.06
CA VAL A 59 -1.67 12.84 -0.54
C VAL A 59 -1.29 12.55 -1.98
N ILE A 60 -1.95 13.26 -2.89
CA ILE A 60 -1.81 13.05 -4.32
C ILE A 60 -0.95 14.14 -4.90
N LYS A 61 0.09 13.76 -5.63
CA LYS A 61 0.94 14.69 -6.36
C LYS A 61 0.96 14.31 -7.82
N THR A 62 0.79 15.30 -8.69
CA THR A 62 0.88 15.13 -10.14
C THR A 62 1.66 16.31 -10.73
N GLN A 63 2.11 16.17 -11.97
CA GLN A 63 2.87 17.24 -12.65
C GLN A 63 2.04 18.50 -12.90
N ASP A 64 0.73 18.36 -13.12
CA ASP A 64 -0.19 19.46 -13.40
C ASP A 64 -1.39 19.39 -12.44
N PRO A 65 -1.82 20.52 -11.84
CA PRO A 65 -3.02 20.61 -11.00
C PRO A 65 -4.28 20.04 -11.64
N LYS A 66 -4.44 20.15 -12.96
CA LYS A 66 -5.64 19.65 -13.65
C LYS A 66 -5.84 18.15 -13.43
N TYR A 67 -4.76 17.36 -13.35
CA TYR A 67 -4.84 15.92 -13.09
C TYR A 67 -5.06 15.63 -11.61
N THR A 68 -4.48 16.43 -10.72
CA THR A 68 -4.70 16.27 -9.27
C THR A 68 -6.16 16.50 -8.92
N GLU A 69 -6.80 17.48 -9.56
CA GLU A 69 -8.20 17.83 -9.34
C GLU A 69 -9.16 16.68 -9.69
N LEU A 70 -8.83 15.87 -10.72
CA LEU A 70 -9.61 14.70 -11.14
C LEU A 70 -9.64 13.57 -10.11
N PHE A 71 -8.64 13.50 -9.23
CA PHE A 71 -8.52 12.38 -8.30
C PHE A 71 -9.61 12.41 -7.21
N ASP A 72 -10.21 11.27 -6.91
CA ASP A 72 -11.14 11.06 -5.80
C ASP A 72 -11.06 9.63 -5.26
N ILE A 73 -11.54 9.46 -4.04
CA ILE A 73 -11.69 8.16 -3.36
C ILE A 73 -13.17 7.93 -3.08
N LYS A 74 -13.75 6.85 -3.58
CA LYS A 74 -15.17 6.56 -3.37
C LYS A 74 -15.33 5.52 -2.27
N PHE A 75 -16.24 5.82 -1.35
CA PHE A 75 -16.72 4.89 -0.35
C PHE A 75 -18.09 4.39 -0.80
N LYS A 76 -18.29 3.07 -0.81
CA LYS A 76 -19.56 2.44 -1.15
C LYS A 76 -19.83 1.31 -0.15
N ASP A 77 -20.92 1.43 0.59
CA ASP A 77 -21.42 0.34 1.43
C ASP A 77 -22.32 -0.58 0.60
N ASP A 78 -22.04 -1.88 0.61
CA ASP A 78 -22.82 -2.90 -0.08
C ASP A 78 -22.66 -4.26 0.61
N ASN A 79 -23.76 -4.93 0.94
CA ASN A 79 -23.78 -6.27 1.55
C ASN A 79 -22.81 -6.47 2.74
N HIS A 80 -22.79 -5.54 3.71
CA HIS A 80 -21.90 -5.61 4.89
C HIS A 80 -20.40 -5.57 4.54
N THR A 81 -20.07 -4.94 3.42
CA THR A 81 -18.71 -4.58 3.02
C THR A 81 -18.67 -3.09 2.70
N LEU A 82 -17.69 -2.38 3.26
CA LEU A 82 -17.32 -1.03 2.84
C LEU A 82 -16.25 -1.16 1.75
N PHE A 83 -16.59 -0.73 0.53
CA PHE A 83 -15.65 -0.63 -0.59
C PHE A 83 -15.02 0.76 -0.62
N ILE A 84 -13.69 0.81 -0.64
CA ILE A 84 -12.87 2.02 -0.73
C ILE A 84 -12.09 1.93 -2.04
N THR A 85 -12.42 2.79 -3.00
CA THR A 85 -11.85 2.71 -4.35
C THR A 85 -11.24 4.04 -4.80
N SER A 86 -10.04 4.03 -5.36
CA SER A 86 -9.44 5.21 -5.99
C SER A 86 -9.70 5.24 -7.50
N ASN A 87 -9.76 6.44 -8.10
CA ASN A 87 -9.86 6.60 -9.55
C ASN A 87 -8.51 6.91 -10.23
N SER A 88 -7.39 6.46 -9.67
CA SER A 88 -6.04 6.68 -10.22
C SER A 88 -5.93 6.33 -11.71
N LYS A 89 -6.58 5.23 -12.15
CA LYS A 89 -6.71 4.83 -13.56
C LYS A 89 -7.23 5.96 -14.45
N ASP A 90 -8.26 6.69 -14.00
CA ASP A 90 -8.85 7.79 -14.75
C ASP A 90 -7.89 8.99 -14.84
N VAL A 91 -7.12 9.24 -13.77
CA VAL A 91 -6.08 10.28 -13.75
C VAL A 91 -4.99 9.97 -14.77
N PHE A 92 -4.51 8.72 -14.81
CA PHE A 92 -3.52 8.28 -15.79
C PHE A 92 -4.05 8.33 -17.22
N LYS A 93 -5.31 7.96 -17.43
CA LYS A 93 -5.95 8.05 -18.74
C LYS A 93 -6.06 9.50 -19.23
N ALA A 94 -6.47 10.42 -18.35
CA ALA A 94 -6.50 11.84 -18.70
C ALA A 94 -5.11 12.37 -19.09
N TYR A 95 -4.06 11.96 -18.36
CA TYR A 95 -2.69 12.30 -18.72
C TYR A 95 -2.29 11.71 -20.08
N GLN A 96 -2.63 10.44 -20.32
CA GLN A 96 -2.35 9.73 -21.56
C GLN A 96 -2.95 10.47 -22.76
N ASP A 97 -4.23 10.80 -22.66
CA ASP A 97 -5.01 11.46 -23.71
C ASP A 97 -4.43 12.86 -24.03
N ASP A 98 -4.04 13.62 -23.01
CA ASP A 98 -3.46 14.97 -23.17
C ASP A 98 -2.06 14.99 -23.82
N HIS A 99 -1.35 13.85 -23.82
CA HIS A 99 0.01 13.72 -24.37
C HIS A 99 0.09 12.79 -25.58
N ASP A 100 -1.04 12.34 -26.12
CA ASP A 100 -1.13 11.41 -27.26
C ASP A 100 -0.28 10.14 -27.06
N LEU A 101 -0.25 9.61 -25.83
CA LEU A 101 0.57 8.43 -25.49
C LEU A 101 -0.12 7.11 -25.90
N PRO A 102 0.63 6.10 -26.38
CA PRO A 102 0.04 4.90 -26.97
C PRO A 102 -0.57 3.93 -25.95
N ASP A 103 -0.08 3.90 -24.71
CA ASP A 103 -0.62 3.06 -23.63
C ASP A 103 -0.26 3.61 -22.24
N ILE A 104 -1.10 3.31 -21.25
CA ILE A 104 -0.87 3.60 -19.83
C ILE A 104 0.40 2.91 -19.32
N GLY A 105 0.76 1.73 -19.85
CA GLY A 105 2.03 1.06 -19.51
C GLY A 105 3.27 1.91 -19.81
N VAL A 106 3.21 2.78 -20.82
CA VAL A 106 4.32 3.69 -21.17
C VAL A 106 4.51 4.78 -20.13
N ILE A 107 3.42 5.28 -19.53
CA ILE A 107 3.44 6.27 -18.45
C ILE A 107 4.24 5.75 -17.24
N TYR A 108 4.02 4.49 -16.84
CA TYR A 108 4.77 3.87 -15.74
C TYR A 108 6.27 3.75 -16.03
N SER A 109 6.63 3.40 -17.26
CA SER A 109 8.03 3.20 -17.64
C SER A 109 8.84 4.50 -17.77
N GLN A 110 8.17 5.64 -17.97
CA GLN A 110 8.82 6.94 -18.21
C GLN A 110 8.95 7.82 -16.95
N GLY A 111 8.55 7.31 -15.77
CA GLY A 111 8.83 7.99 -14.50
C GLY A 111 8.07 9.30 -14.32
N LEU A 112 6.82 9.37 -14.78
CA LEU A 112 5.97 10.51 -14.48
C LEU A 112 5.73 10.59 -12.97
N ASP A 113 6.03 11.76 -12.38
CA ASP A 113 5.87 12.10 -10.94
C ASP A 113 4.38 12.14 -10.51
N HIS A 114 3.66 11.05 -10.72
CA HIS A 114 2.37 10.80 -10.10
C HIS A 114 2.60 10.00 -8.83
N GLN A 115 2.32 10.61 -7.69
CA GLN A 115 2.42 9.94 -6.40
C GLN A 115 1.03 9.85 -5.78
N PHE A 116 0.61 8.63 -5.48
CA PHE A 116 -0.64 8.33 -4.79
C PHE A 116 -0.30 7.67 -3.47
N ASN A 117 -0.17 8.48 -2.41
CA ASN A 117 0.20 8.01 -1.08
C ASN A 117 -1.03 7.96 -0.19
N TYR A 118 -1.20 6.88 0.54
CA TYR A 118 -2.36 6.62 1.38
C TYR A 118 -1.94 6.30 2.82
N GLN A 119 -2.73 6.78 3.78
CA GLN A 119 -2.73 6.30 5.15
C GLN A 119 -4.12 5.77 5.47
N LEU A 120 -4.19 4.51 5.88
CA LEU A 120 -5.40 3.80 6.22
C LEU A 120 -5.40 3.48 7.71
N MET A 121 -6.29 4.13 8.44
CA MET A 121 -6.47 3.91 9.88
C MET A 121 -7.77 3.14 10.09
N VAL A 122 -7.66 1.93 10.64
CA VAL A 122 -8.80 1.01 10.80
C VAL A 122 -8.90 0.51 12.24
N PRO A 123 -10.10 0.14 12.71
CA PRO A 123 -10.27 -0.42 14.05
C PRO A 123 -9.51 -1.74 14.23
N LYS A 124 -9.28 -2.13 15.48
CA LYS A 124 -8.84 -3.49 15.83
C LYS A 124 -9.92 -4.53 15.48
N ASP A 125 -9.53 -5.80 15.44
CA ASP A 125 -10.36 -6.95 15.08
C ASP A 125 -11.01 -6.83 13.69
N VAL A 126 -10.34 -6.13 12.77
CA VAL A 126 -10.88 -5.83 11.44
C VAL A 126 -10.72 -6.99 10.47
N LYS A 127 -11.60 -7.03 9.46
CA LYS A 127 -11.41 -7.81 8.24
C LYS A 127 -11.09 -6.86 7.11
N LEU A 128 -9.83 -6.81 6.70
CA LEU A 128 -9.32 -5.84 5.74
C LEU A 128 -8.71 -6.56 4.54
N ASN A 129 -9.24 -6.28 3.35
CA ASN A 129 -8.68 -6.71 2.08
C ASN A 129 -8.11 -5.48 1.37
N ILE A 130 -6.85 -5.55 0.92
CA ILE A 130 -6.20 -4.49 0.15
C ILE A 130 -5.71 -5.08 -1.16
N SER A 131 -6.05 -4.43 -2.26
CA SER A 131 -5.55 -4.75 -3.59
C SER A 131 -4.98 -3.51 -4.27
N SER A 132 -3.88 -3.72 -4.99
CA SER A 132 -3.32 -2.72 -5.90
C SER A 132 -2.39 -3.34 -6.93
N ILE A 133 -2.38 -2.77 -8.14
CA ILE A 133 -1.35 -3.09 -9.15
C ILE A 133 0.06 -2.69 -8.67
N THR A 134 0.21 -1.53 -8.03
CA THR A 134 1.50 -1.09 -7.47
C THR A 134 1.36 -0.53 -6.06
N GLY A 135 2.42 -0.58 -5.28
CA GLY A 135 2.53 0.22 -4.06
C GLY A 135 3.27 -0.52 -2.96
N ASP A 136 4.11 0.20 -2.23
CA ASP A 136 4.73 -0.33 -1.03
C ASP A 136 3.76 -0.22 0.15
N ILE A 137 3.50 -1.34 0.81
CA ILE A 137 2.70 -1.42 2.02
C ILE A 137 3.61 -1.44 3.23
N SER A 138 3.29 -0.59 4.21
CA SER A 138 3.99 -0.53 5.48
C SER A 138 3.01 -0.46 6.65
N SER A 139 3.37 -1.07 7.76
CA SER A 139 2.63 -0.96 9.01
C SER A 139 3.53 -1.16 10.21
N ASP A 140 3.44 -0.25 11.17
CA ASP A 140 4.03 -0.45 12.50
C ASP A 140 3.27 -1.53 13.28
N TYR A 141 1.93 -1.51 13.24
CA TYR A 141 1.09 -2.49 13.93
C TYR A 141 -0.27 -2.71 13.24
N VAL A 142 -0.56 -3.98 12.93
CA VAL A 142 -1.89 -4.42 12.48
C VAL A 142 -2.51 -5.47 13.41
N ASN A 143 -3.82 -5.41 13.56
CA ASN A 143 -4.61 -6.36 14.35
C ASN A 143 -5.87 -6.78 13.60
N GLY A 144 -6.10 -8.09 13.46
CA GLY A 144 -7.27 -8.66 12.78
C GLY A 144 -6.93 -9.66 11.67
N GLU A 145 -7.84 -9.78 10.70
CA GLU A 145 -7.68 -10.59 9.48
C GLU A 145 -7.36 -9.67 8.30
N ILE A 146 -6.09 -9.66 7.89
CA ILE A 146 -5.57 -8.75 6.85
C ILE A 146 -5.13 -9.56 5.63
N SER A 147 -5.75 -9.26 4.49
CA SER A 147 -5.36 -9.79 3.18
C SER A 147 -4.82 -8.69 2.30
N VAL A 148 -3.69 -8.94 1.64
CA VAL A 148 -3.00 -7.99 0.77
C VAL A 148 -2.66 -8.70 -0.54
N ASP A 149 -3.11 -8.14 -1.65
CA ASP A 149 -2.85 -8.62 -3.00
C ASP A 149 -2.19 -7.53 -3.86
N LEU A 150 -0.90 -7.72 -4.18
CA LEU A 150 -0.13 -6.80 -5.01
C LEU A 150 0.38 -7.47 -6.29
N VAL A 151 0.43 -6.70 -7.38
CA VAL A 151 1.19 -7.12 -8.58
C VAL A 151 2.66 -6.71 -8.45
N SER A 152 2.95 -5.50 -7.98
CA SER A 152 4.32 -5.03 -7.76
C SER A 152 4.42 -4.12 -6.54
N GLY A 153 5.20 -4.52 -5.55
CA GLY A 153 5.39 -3.73 -4.34
C GLY A 153 5.88 -4.57 -3.18
N ASN A 154 6.51 -3.90 -2.22
CA ASN A 154 6.99 -4.53 -1.00
C ASN A 154 5.91 -4.44 0.09
N ILE A 155 5.94 -5.39 1.02
CA ILE A 155 5.07 -5.42 2.19
C ILE A 155 5.98 -5.54 3.40
N GLN A 156 5.93 -4.55 4.29
CA GLN A 156 6.70 -4.51 5.54
C GLN A 156 5.74 -4.33 6.72
N ILE A 157 5.80 -5.25 7.69
CA ILE A 157 4.97 -5.19 8.90
C ILE A 157 5.89 -5.39 10.10
N GLU A 158 5.95 -4.42 11.01
CA GLU A 158 6.82 -4.48 12.18
C GLU A 158 6.22 -5.36 13.29
N GLU A 159 4.93 -5.20 13.58
CA GLU A 159 4.20 -5.99 14.58
C GLU A 159 2.79 -6.35 14.07
N PHE A 160 2.30 -7.52 14.49
CA PHE A 160 0.93 -7.91 14.17
C PHE A 160 0.31 -8.87 15.20
N ASP A 161 -1.02 -8.87 15.24
CA ASP A 161 -1.84 -9.78 16.03
C ASP A 161 -3.05 -10.24 15.21
N GLY A 162 -3.10 -11.54 14.87
CA GLY A 162 -4.15 -12.13 14.06
C GLY A 162 -3.65 -12.88 12.82
N ASN A 163 -4.42 -12.79 11.73
CA ASN A 163 -4.25 -13.59 10.52
C ASN A 163 -3.81 -12.72 9.34
N LEU A 164 -2.68 -13.06 8.73
CA LEU A 164 -2.15 -12.36 7.56
C LEU A 164 -2.15 -13.28 6.34
N ASN A 165 -2.72 -12.81 5.23
CA ASN A 165 -2.54 -13.39 3.90
C ASN A 165 -1.91 -12.34 2.97
N LEU A 166 -0.62 -12.49 2.68
CA LEU A 166 0.17 -11.50 1.96
C LEU A 166 0.67 -12.10 0.65
N ASP A 167 0.24 -11.51 -0.46
CA ASP A 167 0.52 -11.95 -1.81
C ASP A 167 1.13 -10.78 -2.61
N THR A 168 2.32 -10.97 -3.19
CA THR A 168 2.90 -10.01 -4.16
C THR A 168 3.57 -10.75 -5.32
N VAL A 169 3.23 -10.43 -6.57
CA VAL A 169 3.86 -11.09 -7.72
C VAL A 169 5.33 -10.72 -7.80
N ASN A 170 5.66 -9.43 -7.72
CA ASN A 170 7.04 -8.93 -7.70
C ASN A 170 7.26 -8.04 -6.48
N GLY A 171 8.10 -8.46 -5.54
CA GLY A 171 8.35 -7.68 -4.34
C GLY A 171 9.01 -8.45 -3.20
N ARG A 172 9.26 -7.73 -2.11
CA ARG A 172 9.69 -8.30 -0.83
C ARG A 172 8.54 -8.31 0.17
N ILE A 173 8.42 -9.40 0.91
CA ILE A 173 7.58 -9.47 2.11
C ILE A 173 8.51 -9.57 3.33
N GLU A 174 8.35 -8.70 4.31
CA GLU A 174 9.15 -8.66 5.54
C GLU A 174 8.26 -8.45 6.77
N LEU A 175 8.35 -9.36 7.74
CA LEU A 175 7.54 -9.36 8.97
C LEU A 175 8.13 -10.28 10.05
N PRO A 176 7.78 -10.11 11.34
CA PRO A 176 8.19 -11.04 12.39
C PRO A 176 7.52 -12.42 12.25
N GLY A 177 8.18 -13.46 12.74
CA GLY A 177 7.70 -14.84 12.72
C GLY A 177 7.23 -15.40 14.06
N ASN A 178 7.46 -14.67 15.16
CA ASN A 178 7.19 -15.14 16.52
C ASN A 178 5.69 -15.43 16.75
N ASP A 179 5.40 -16.38 17.63
CA ASP A 179 4.05 -16.76 18.07
C ASP A 179 3.05 -17.13 16.95
N SER A 180 3.57 -17.50 15.78
CA SER A 180 2.78 -17.71 14.57
C SER A 180 2.90 -19.13 14.03
N SER A 181 1.81 -19.63 13.45
CA SER A 181 1.87 -20.70 12.46
C SER A 181 1.95 -20.10 11.06
N MET A 182 2.84 -20.57 10.20
CA MET A 182 3.07 -19.93 8.91
C MET A 182 3.30 -20.91 7.77
N VAL A 183 2.92 -20.48 6.57
CA VAL A 183 3.34 -21.09 5.30
C VAL A 183 3.84 -19.97 4.39
N ALA A 184 5.06 -20.09 3.89
CA ALA A 184 5.63 -19.12 2.96
C ALA A 184 6.12 -19.79 1.68
N LYS A 185 5.85 -19.16 0.52
CA LYS A 185 6.15 -19.72 -0.81
C LYS A 185 6.69 -18.66 -1.75
N THR A 186 7.66 -19.04 -2.57
CA THR A 186 8.14 -18.24 -3.69
C THR A 186 8.47 -19.14 -4.88
N VAL A 187 8.27 -18.67 -6.12
CA VAL A 187 8.60 -19.45 -7.33
C VAL A 187 10.03 -19.16 -7.79
N VAL A 188 10.38 -17.89 -7.94
CA VAL A 188 11.71 -17.39 -8.32
C VAL A 188 12.12 -16.38 -7.26
N GLY A 189 12.97 -16.80 -6.33
CA GLY A 189 13.26 -15.96 -5.18
C GLY A 189 13.87 -16.71 -4.02
N LYS A 190 13.84 -16.08 -2.84
CA LYS A 190 14.44 -16.66 -1.64
C LYS A 190 13.57 -16.41 -0.42
N ILE A 191 13.48 -17.42 0.44
CA ILE A 191 12.87 -17.32 1.76
C ILE A 191 13.97 -17.37 2.82
N GLN A 192 14.12 -16.28 3.57
CA GLN A 192 15.04 -16.13 4.69
C GLN A 192 14.25 -16.11 5.99
N THR A 193 14.78 -16.82 6.98
CA THR A 193 14.18 -16.93 8.32
C THR A 193 15.27 -16.79 9.36
N THR A 194 14.94 -16.21 10.51
CA THR A 194 15.81 -16.21 11.69
C THR A 194 16.03 -17.65 12.18
N PRO A 195 17.25 -18.06 12.58
CA PRO A 195 17.56 -19.46 12.92
C PRO A 195 16.74 -20.07 14.04
N GLU A 196 16.20 -19.26 14.94
CA GLU A 196 15.38 -19.66 16.08
C GLU A 196 13.99 -20.16 15.65
N LEU A 197 13.54 -19.77 14.45
CA LEU A 197 12.28 -20.27 13.88
C LEU A 197 12.49 -21.71 13.39
N ALA A 198 11.88 -22.66 14.08
CA ALA A 198 11.94 -24.10 13.80
C ALA A 198 11.15 -24.51 12.53
N VAL A 199 11.43 -23.84 11.40
CA VAL A 199 10.71 -24.03 10.14
C VAL A 199 11.08 -25.35 9.47
N VAL A 200 10.07 -26.00 8.89
CA VAL A 200 10.25 -27.14 8.00
C VAL A 200 10.37 -26.62 6.58
N ARG A 201 11.49 -26.90 5.91
CA ARG A 201 11.70 -26.57 4.50
C ARG A 201 11.28 -27.74 3.64
N LYS A 202 10.47 -27.48 2.62
CA LYS A 202 9.99 -28.51 1.68
C LYS A 202 10.79 -28.46 0.39
N GLU A 203 11.31 -29.62 -0.02
CA GLU A 203 12.00 -29.75 -1.30
C GLU A 203 11.03 -29.55 -2.47
N LYS A 204 11.46 -28.75 -3.45
CA LYS A 204 10.72 -28.51 -4.70
C LYS A 204 11.69 -28.49 -5.87
N PHE A 205 11.21 -28.92 -7.03
CA PHE A 205 11.96 -28.80 -8.28
C PHE A 205 12.13 -27.33 -8.70
N ILE A 206 11.11 -26.49 -8.46
CA ILE A 206 11.13 -25.04 -8.68
C ILE A 206 10.55 -24.34 -7.45
N GLY A 207 11.18 -23.24 -7.05
CA GLY A 207 10.75 -22.40 -5.94
C GLY A 207 11.12 -22.93 -4.57
N GLN A 208 10.68 -22.21 -3.56
CA GLN A 208 10.88 -22.54 -2.15
C GLN A 208 9.54 -22.58 -1.44
N GLU A 209 9.41 -23.47 -0.47
CA GLU A 209 8.27 -23.52 0.45
C GLU A 209 8.81 -23.86 1.84
N ILE A 210 8.35 -23.09 2.82
CA ILE A 210 8.59 -23.38 4.23
C ILE A 210 7.27 -23.39 4.98
N SER A 211 7.25 -24.09 6.10
CA SER A 211 6.13 -24.07 7.03
C SER A 211 6.61 -24.12 8.48
N LEU A 212 6.00 -23.32 9.35
CA LEU A 212 6.10 -23.46 10.80
C LEU A 212 4.72 -23.83 11.32
N LYS A 213 4.61 -24.94 12.06
CA LYS A 213 3.40 -25.26 12.80
C LYS A 213 3.70 -25.07 14.28
N ASN A 214 3.01 -24.13 14.91
CA ASN A 214 3.10 -23.87 16.35
C ASN A 214 1.72 -24.12 16.96
N GLU A 215 1.62 -25.15 17.82
CA GLU A 215 0.35 -25.59 18.41
C GLU A 215 -0.25 -24.58 19.39
N ASN A 216 0.56 -23.65 19.91
CA ASN A 216 0.15 -22.58 20.80
C ASN A 216 0.11 -21.21 20.08
N ALA A 217 0.20 -21.19 18.74
CA ALA A 217 0.19 -19.95 17.99
C ALA A 217 -1.15 -19.22 18.16
N GLN A 218 -1.07 -17.92 18.42
CA GLN A 218 -2.23 -17.01 18.35
C GLN A 218 -2.39 -16.43 16.94
N ASN A 219 -1.31 -16.42 16.18
CA ASN A 219 -1.21 -15.78 14.88
C ASN A 219 -1.09 -16.81 13.76
N SER A 220 -1.59 -16.45 12.57
CA SER A 220 -1.36 -17.23 11.36
C SER A 220 -0.91 -16.39 10.17
N MET A 221 -0.03 -16.96 9.35
CA MET A 221 0.52 -16.28 8.20
C MET A 221 0.51 -17.17 6.96
N ARG A 222 0.07 -16.60 5.84
CA ARG A 222 0.28 -17.14 4.51
C ARG A 222 0.96 -16.09 3.66
N LEU A 223 2.14 -16.42 3.14
CA LEU A 223 3.00 -15.47 2.44
C LEU A 223 3.35 -16.04 1.06
N ASN A 224 3.00 -15.36 -0.02
CA ASN A 224 3.35 -15.83 -1.35
C ASN A 224 3.99 -14.74 -2.20
N THR A 225 5.00 -15.15 -2.97
CA THR A 225 5.54 -14.35 -4.06
C THR A 225 5.75 -15.17 -5.32
N VAL A 226 5.81 -14.52 -6.49
CA VAL A 226 6.26 -15.18 -7.73
C VAL A 226 7.73 -14.90 -7.95
N ASN A 227 8.11 -13.63 -8.11
CA ASN A 227 9.48 -13.14 -8.27
C ASN A 227 9.85 -12.26 -7.08
N GLY A 228 10.26 -12.84 -5.96
CA GLY A 228 10.33 -12.08 -4.72
C GLY A 228 11.13 -12.68 -3.58
N TYR A 229 11.36 -11.86 -2.57
CA TYR A 229 12.03 -12.28 -1.34
C TYR A 229 11.03 -12.30 -0.20
N ILE A 230 11.08 -13.33 0.64
CA ILE A 230 10.32 -13.38 1.88
C ILE A 230 11.34 -13.43 3.01
N VAL A 231 11.26 -12.46 3.93
CA VAL A 231 12.10 -12.34 5.12
C VAL A 231 11.19 -12.45 6.33
N ILE A 232 11.46 -13.44 7.17
CA ILE A 232 10.69 -13.65 8.40
C ILE A 232 11.68 -13.55 9.57
N ASN A 233 11.51 -12.50 10.38
CA ASN A 233 12.42 -12.12 11.46
C ASN A 233 12.05 -12.79 12.80
#